data_AF-Q7U9J8-F1
#
_entry.id   AF-Q7U9J8-F1
#
_cell.length_a   1.000
_cell.length_b   1.000
_cell.length_c   1.000
_cell.angle_alpha   90.00
_cell.angle_beta   90.00
_cell.angle_gamma   90.00
#
_symmetry.space_group_name_H-M   'P 1'
#
loop_
_entity.id
_entity.type
_entity.pdbx_description
1 polymer ?
#
loop_
_entity_poly.entity_id
_entity_poly.type
_entity_poly.pdbx_seq_one_letter_code
_entity_poly.pdbx_strand_id
1 'polypeptide(L)'
;MFIVEMPIRWYGPADPTDPTYRHFERIVNLCLHAGVFAAVNSGAWFVQEMRQPFPADRLPWITGIWFGVLLVQFIAVLVQRPGPIEPAE
;
A
#
# COMPACT_ATOMS: atom_id res chain seq x y z
N MET A 1 -3.83 -2.35 -41.90
CA MET A 1 -3.32 -2.53 -40.51
C MET A 1 -3.16 -1.14 -39.93
N PHE A 2 -4.19 -0.63 -39.24
CA PHE A 2 -4.13 0.69 -38.60
C PHE A 2 -3.77 0.47 -37.14
N ILE A 3 -2.56 0.87 -36.76
CA ILE A 3 -2.20 1.06 -35.36
C ILE A 3 -2.99 2.28 -34.90
N VAL A 4 -4.05 2.04 -34.12
CA VAL A 4 -4.75 3.14 -33.44
C VAL A 4 -3.78 3.59 -32.34
N GLU A 5 -3.15 4.75 -32.52
CA GLU A 5 -2.53 5.44 -31.39
C GLU A 5 -3.61 5.55 -30.31
N MET A 6 -3.34 4.99 -29.14
CA MET A 6 -4.17 5.25 -27.97
C MET A 6 -3.64 6.56 -27.36
N PRO A 7 -4.28 7.72 -27.62
CA PRO A 7 -3.86 8.95 -26.96
C PRO A 7 -3.94 8.71 -25.45
N ILE A 8 -2.96 9.21 -24.71
CA ILE A 8 -3.01 9.21 -23.25
C ILE A 8 -4.30 9.93 -22.86
N ARG A 9 -5.30 9.17 -22.43
CA ARG A 9 -6.51 9.72 -21.85
C ARG A 9 -6.10 10.30 -20.51
N TRP A 10 -5.91 11.61 -20.48
CA TRP A 10 -5.97 12.36 -19.24
C TRP A 10 -7.40 12.20 -18.72
N TYR A 11 -7.58 11.22 -17.85
CA TYR A 11 -8.82 11.10 -17.09
C TYR A 11 -9.03 12.46 -16.40
N GLY A 12 -10.26 12.99 -16.49
CA GLY A 12 -10.64 14.17 -15.75
C GLY A 12 -10.44 13.99 -14.24
N PRO A 13 -10.75 15.01 -13.41
CA PRO A 13 -10.62 14.88 -11.96
C PRO A 13 -11.28 13.59 -11.48
N ALA A 14 -10.52 12.77 -10.74
CA ALA A 14 -11.02 11.50 -10.23
C ALA A 14 -12.19 11.74 -9.27
N ASP A 15 -13.25 10.96 -9.41
CA ASP A 15 -14.38 11.02 -8.49
C ASP A 15 -14.00 10.33 -7.16
N PRO A 16 -13.86 11.07 -6.05
CA PRO A 16 -13.49 10.50 -4.76
C PRO A 16 -14.62 9.66 -4.15
N THR A 17 -15.80 9.57 -4.78
CA THR A 17 -16.92 8.73 -4.35
C THR A 17 -16.98 7.39 -5.08
N ASP A 18 -16.26 7.25 -6.20
CA ASP A 18 -16.21 6.00 -6.96
C ASP A 18 -15.56 4.87 -6.12
N PRO A 19 -16.27 3.75 -5.88
CA PRO A 19 -15.74 2.63 -5.11
C PRO A 19 -14.50 1.98 -5.76
N THR A 20 -14.40 2.03 -7.09
CA THR A 20 -13.24 1.52 -7.84
C THR A 20 -12.03 2.40 -7.60
N TYR A 21 -12.18 3.72 -7.75
CA TYR A 21 -11.12 4.68 -7.45
C TYR A 21 -10.60 4.54 -6.01
N ARG A 22 -11.52 4.50 -5.03
CA ARG A 22 -11.15 4.31 -3.61
C ARG A 22 -10.41 3.00 -3.34
N HIS A 23 -10.76 1.93 -4.05
CA HIS A 23 -10.07 0.66 -3.89
C HIS A 23 -8.63 0.73 -4.40
N PHE A 24 -8.41 1.35 -5.56
CA PHE A 24 -7.06 1.61 -6.06
C PHE A 24 -6.25 2.52 -5.13
N GLU A 25 -6.88 3.57 -4.59
CA GLU A 25 -6.26 4.44 -3.60
C GLU A 25 -5.79 3.64 -2.37
N ARG A 26 -6.62 2.75 -1.82
CA ARG A 26 -6.24 1.87 -0.70
C ARG A 26 -5.05 0.96 -1.06
N ILE A 27 -5.02 0.41 -2.27
CA ILE A 27 -3.90 -0.43 -2.73
C ILE A 27 -2.61 0.38 -2.82
N VAL A 28 -2.65 1.57 -3.43
CA VAL A 28 -1.48 2.45 -3.55
C VAL A 28 -0.97 2.85 -2.17
N ASN A 29 -1.87 3.25 -1.26
CA ASN A 29 -1.52 3.57 0.12
C ASN A 29 -0.88 2.37 0.83
N LEU A 30 -1.44 1.17 0.70
CA LEU A 30 -0.85 -0.04 1.26
C LEU A 30 0.57 -0.27 0.72
N CYS A 31 0.77 -0.21 -0.60
CA CYS A 31 2.08 -0.43 -1.22
C CYS A 31 3.12 0.60 -0.74
N LEU A 32 2.73 1.87 -0.65
CA LEU A 32 3.60 2.94 -0.16
C LEU A 32 4.04 2.69 1.29
N HIS A 33 3.07 2.40 2.18
CA HIS A 33 3.39 2.12 3.58
C HIS A 33 4.21 0.84 3.74
N ALA A 34 3.93 -0.20 2.94
CA ALA A 34 4.70 -1.44 2.94
C ALA A 34 6.15 -1.20 2.50
N GLY A 35 6.36 -0.37 1.47
CA GLY A 35 7.68 0.05 1.01
C GLY A 35 8.46 0.81 2.09
N VAL A 36 7.84 1.78 2.74
CA VAL A 36 8.45 2.53 3.85
C VAL A 36 8.78 1.61 5.03
N PHE A 37 7.84 0.75 5.41
CA PHE A 37 8.06 -0.24 6.46
C PHE A 37 9.25 -1.13 6.14
N ALA A 38 9.34 -1.69 4.92
CA ALA A 38 10.43 -2.56 4.52
C ALA A 38 11.77 -1.82 4.57
N ALA A 39 11.86 -0.63 3.98
CA ALA A 39 13.08 0.17 3.95
C ALA A 39 13.58 0.56 5.34
N VAL A 40 12.67 1.06 6.21
CA VAL A 40 13.04 1.52 7.55
C VAL A 40 13.37 0.35 8.47
N ASN A 41 12.54 -0.71 8.50
CA ASN A 41 12.79 -1.83 9.39
C ASN A 41 14.03 -2.60 8.96
N SER A 42 14.26 -2.85 7.66
CA SER A 42 15.49 -3.50 7.20
C SER A 42 16.75 -2.70 7.58
N GLY A 43 16.75 -1.38 7.35
CA GLY A 43 17.86 -0.51 7.73
C GLY A 43 18.10 -0.48 9.25
N ALA A 44 17.02 -0.39 10.04
CA ALA A 44 17.12 -0.37 11.50
C ALA A 44 17.66 -1.70 12.05
N TRP A 45 17.18 -2.84 11.54
CA TRP A 45 17.68 -4.17 11.91
C TRP A 45 19.14 -4.38 11.49
N PHE A 46 19.53 -3.91 10.30
CA PHE A 46 20.92 -3.94 9.86
C PHE A 46 21.84 -3.15 10.80
N VAL A 47 21.47 -1.91 11.14
CA VAL A 47 22.25 -1.08 12.08
C VAL A 47 22.25 -1.68 13.49
N GLN A 48 21.14 -2.30 13.90
CA GLN A 48 21.05 -3.01 15.17
C GLN A 48 22.12 -4.10 15.26
N GLU A 49 22.24 -4.94 14.25
CA GLU A 49 23.22 -6.03 14.24
C GLU A 49 24.67 -5.52 14.28
N MET A 50 24.96 -4.38 13.63
CA MET A 50 26.31 -3.82 13.59
C MET A 50 26.77 -3.14 14.89
N ARG A 51 25.88 -2.41 15.56
CA ARG A 51 26.27 -1.49 16.66
C ARG A 51 25.46 -1.64 17.94
N GLN A 52 24.40 -2.44 17.91
CA GLN A 52 23.44 -2.62 19.02
C GLN A 52 23.01 -1.29 19.69
N PRO A 53 22.62 -0.24 18.92
CA PRO A 53 22.26 1.07 19.46
C PRO A 53 20.94 1.06 20.25
N PHE A 54 20.04 0.09 20.02
CA PHE A 54 18.76 0.00 20.72
C PHE A 54 18.77 -1.13 21.76
N PRO A 55 18.00 -1.00 22.86
CA PRO A 55 17.71 -2.12 23.75
C PRO A 55 17.03 -3.27 23.01
N ALA A 56 17.36 -4.51 23.36
CA ALA A 56 16.93 -5.73 22.67
C ALA A 56 15.41 -5.81 22.44
N ASP A 57 14.61 -5.32 23.39
CA ASP A 57 13.15 -5.43 23.32
C ASP A 57 12.50 -4.32 22.48
N ARG A 58 13.17 -3.17 22.28
CA ARG A 58 12.53 -2.00 21.68
C ARG A 58 12.27 -2.18 20.18
N LEU A 59 13.24 -2.71 19.44
CA LEU A 59 13.13 -2.87 17.99
C LEU A 59 12.06 -3.90 17.60
N PRO A 60 11.97 -5.09 18.23
CA PRO A 60 10.87 -6.03 18.01
C PRO A 60 9.48 -5.43 18.25
N TRP A 61 9.30 -4.64 19.32
CA TRP A 61 8.00 -4.00 19.60
C TRP A 61 7.62 -2.96 18.54
N ILE A 62 8.55 -2.12 18.12
CA ILE A 62 8.31 -1.11 17.07
C ILE A 62 7.97 -1.80 15.75
N THR A 63 8.77 -2.76 15.31
CA THR A 63 8.52 -3.52 14.08
C THR A 63 7.19 -4.27 14.16
N GLY A 64 6.90 -4.91 15.30
CA GLY A 64 5.68 -5.69 15.50
C GLY A 64 4.40 -4.85 15.48
N ILE A 65 4.36 -3.73 16.21
CA ILE A 65 3.21 -2.83 16.23
C ILE A 65 2.98 -2.22 14.83
N TRP A 66 4.05 -1.75 14.18
CA TRP A 66 3.93 -1.17 12.85
C TRP A 66 3.49 -2.21 11.80
N PHE A 67 4.00 -3.43 11.89
CA PHE A 67 3.52 -4.55 11.07
C PHE A 67 2.03 -4.83 11.33
N GLY A 68 1.57 -4.78 12.58
CA GLY A 68 0.16 -4.87 12.92
C GLY A 68 -0.70 -3.82 12.22
N VAL A 69 -0.25 -2.56 12.17
CA VAL A 69 -0.94 -1.48 11.43
C VAL A 69 -0.98 -1.77 9.93
N LEU A 70 0.11 -2.28 9.35
CA LEU A 70 0.11 -2.70 7.94
C LEU A 70 -0.86 -3.85 7.67
N LEU A 71 -0.94 -4.82 8.59
CA LEU A 71 -1.87 -5.93 8.46
C LEU A 71 -3.32 -5.45 8.48
N VAL A 72 -3.66 -4.47 9.33
CA VAL A 72 -4.98 -3.84 9.33
C VAL A 72 -5.26 -3.16 7.99
N GLN A 73 -4.31 -2.42 7.42
CA GLN A 73 -4.47 -1.81 6.09
C GLN A 73 -4.67 -2.87 5.00
N PHE A 74 -3.91 -3.97 5.04
CA PHE A 74 -4.05 -5.08 4.11
C PHE A 74 -5.44 -5.71 4.18
N ILE A 75 -5.93 -5.99 5.39
CA ILE A 75 -7.28 -6.52 5.60
C ILE A 75 -8.33 -5.54 5.07
N ALA A 76 -8.17 -4.23 5.30
CA ALA A 76 -9.09 -3.21 4.79
C ALA A 76 -9.17 -3.21 3.25
N VAL A 77 -8.05 -3.40 2.55
CA VAL A 77 -8.02 -3.55 1.09
C VAL A 77 -8.84 -4.77 0.65
N LEU A 78 -8.67 -5.92 1.31
CA LEU A 78 -9.37 -7.16 0.97
C LEU A 78 -10.88 -7.08 1.23
N VAL A 79 -11.27 -6.56 2.39
CA VAL A 79 -12.67 -6.48 2.81
C VAL A 79 -13.45 -5.45 1.98
N GLN A 80 -12.81 -4.33 1.61
CA GLN A 80 -13.44 -3.24 0.86
C GLN A 80 -13.18 -3.34 -0.65
N ARG A 81 -13.09 -4.57 -1.17
CA ARG A 81 -12.99 -4.80 -2.61
C ARG A 81 -14.37 -4.58 -3.26
N PRO A 82 -14.49 -3.72 -4.28
CA PRO A 82 -15.75 -3.54 -4.99
C PRO A 82 -16.17 -4.83 -5.71
N GLY A 83 -17.49 -5.02 -5.84
CA GLY A 83 -18.05 -6.13 -6.61
C GLY A 83 -17.72 -6.02 -8.11
N PRO A 84 -18.02 -7.08 -8.90
CA PRO A 84 -17.88 -7.04 -10.34
C PRO A 84 -18.67 -5.88 -10.93
N ILE A 85 -18.07 -5.16 -11.89
CA ILE A 85 -18.77 -4.12 -12.65
C ILE A 85 -19.72 -4.83 -13.61
N GLU A 86 -21.02 -4.67 -13.42
CA GLU A 86 -22.00 -5.16 -14.39
C GLU A 86 -21.87 -4.36 -15.69
N PRO A 87 -21.83 -5.02 -16.86
CA PRO A 87 -21.79 -4.31 -18.13
C PRO A 87 -23.07 -3.49 -18.31
N ALA A 88 -22.92 -2.21 -18.66
CA ALA A 88 -24.05 -1.36 -18.98
C ALA A 88 -24.80 -1.91 -20.21
N GLU A 89 -26.11 -2.10 -20.08
CA GLU A 89 -27.02 -2.47 -21.18
C GLU A 89 -27.14 -1.37 -22.24
#